data_AF-A0A919I2T7-F1
#
_entry.id   AF-A0A919I2T7-F1
#
_cell.length_a   1.000
_cell.length_b   1.000
_cell.length_c   1.000
_cell.angle_alpha   90.00
_cell.angle_beta   90.00
_cell.angle_gamma   90.00
#
_symmetry.space_group_name_H-M   'P 1'
#
loop_
_entity.id
_entity.type
_entity.pdbx_description
1 polymer ?
#
loop_
_entity_poly.entity_id
_entity_poly.type
_entity_poly.pdbx_seq_one_letter_code
_entity_poly.pdbx_strand_id
1 'polypeptide(L)' 'MPFGKYKGRRLIDVPEEYLLWFARKDQFPAGHLGELMALTLLIKTEGLSDLVQPLKKAR' A
#
# COMPACT_ATOMS: atom_id res chain seq x y z
N MET A 1 -5.30 -4.97 2.68
CA MET A 1 -4.86 -4.81 4.08
C MET A 1 -5.56 -5.83 4.96
N PRO A 2 -4.79 -6.71 5.62
CA PRO A 2 -5.35 -7.75 6.48
C PRO A 2 -5.62 -7.30 7.93
N PHE A 3 -5.09 -6.16 8.37
CA PHE A 3 -5.22 -5.67 9.75
C PHE A 3 -5.24 -4.13 9.81
N GLY A 4 -5.36 -3.60 11.03
CA GLY A 4 -5.30 -2.18 11.34
C GLY A 4 -6.54 -1.39 10.94
N LYS A 5 -6.43 -0.05 10.96
CA LYS A 5 -7.52 0.89 10.66
C LYS A 5 -8.13 0.68 9.27
N TYR A 6 -7.33 0.25 8.29
CA TYR A 6 -7.74 0.06 6.90
C TYR A 6 -7.94 -1.42 6.53
N LYS A 7 -8.25 -2.28 7.52
CA LYS A 7 -8.56 -3.70 7.30
C LYS A 7 -9.66 -3.86 6.23
N GLY A 8 -9.47 -4.81 5.32
CA GLY A 8 -10.41 -5.11 4.23
C GLY A 8 -10.24 -4.24 2.98
N ARG A 9 -9.45 -3.16 3.01
CA ARG A 9 -9.16 -2.35 1.82
C ARG A 9 -8.07 -2.95 0.96
N ARG A 10 -8.06 -2.68 -0.35
CA ARG A 10 -6.88 -2.95 -1.20
C ARG A 10 -5.72 -2.05 -0.78
N LEU A 11 -4.47 -2.49 -0.98
CA LEU A 11 -3.29 -1.70 -0.56
C LEU A 11 -3.26 -0.33 -1.23
N ILE A 12 -3.56 -0.25 -2.53
CA ILE A 12 -3.59 1.02 -3.27
C ILE A 12 -4.67 2.01 -2.75
N ASP A 13 -5.69 1.52 -2.06
CA ASP A 13 -6.76 2.33 -1.46
C ASP A 13 -6.42 2.79 -0.02
N VAL A 14 -5.25 2.41 0.50
CA VAL A 14 -4.73 2.87 1.79
C VAL A 14 -4.05 4.24 1.61
N PRO A 15 -4.23 5.19 2.55
CA PRO A 15 -3.53 6.46 2.51
C PRO A 15 -2.00 6.31 2.57
N GLU A 16 -1.29 7.17 1.85
CA GLU A 16 0.19 7.18 1.82
C GLU A 16 0.78 7.40 3.20
N GLU A 17 0.23 8.35 3.97
CA GLU A 17 0.62 8.65 5.35
C GLU A 17 0.61 7.41 6.27
N TYR A 18 -0.30 6.47 6.03
CA TYR A 18 -0.37 5.23 6.81
C TYR A 18 0.77 4.28 6.46
N LEU A 19 1.15 4.20 5.19
CA LEU A 19 2.29 3.41 4.73
C LEU A 19 3.62 4.05 5.15
N LEU A 20 3.72 5.38 5.11
CA LEU A 20 4.86 6.14 5.63
C LEU A 20 5.06 5.92 7.13
N TRP A 21 3.97 5.84 7.90
CA TRP A 21 4.04 5.53 9.33
C TRP A 21 4.69 4.15 9.56
N PHE A 22 4.30 3.12 8.79
CA PHE A 22 4.95 1.80 8.85
C PHE A 22 6.43 1.87 8.48
N ALA A 23 6.78 2.57 7.40
CA ALA A 23 8.16 2.73 6.96
C ALA A 23 9.05 3.43 8.01
N ARG A 24 8.48 4.34 8.82
CA ARG A 24 9.21 5.10 9.85
C ARG A 24 9.26 4.42 11.22
N LYS A 25 8.23 3.67 11.63
CA LYS A 25 8.10 3.16 13.01
C LYS A 25 8.53 1.72 13.23
N ASP A 26 8.19 0.81 12.33
CA ASP A 26 8.27 -0.65 12.60
C ASP A 26 8.73 -1.49 11.39
N GLN A 27 9.18 -0.84 10.31
CA GLN A 27 9.39 -1.46 9.00
C GLN A 27 8.11 -2.18 8.51
N PHE A 28 8.11 -2.62 7.26
CA PHE A 28 6.96 -3.37 6.75
C PHE A 28 6.96 -4.80 7.34
N PRO A 29 5.79 -5.45 7.49
CA PRO A 29 5.71 -6.85 7.92
C PRO A 29 6.57 -7.75 7.03
N ALA A 30 7.22 -8.77 7.58
CA ALA A 30 8.01 -9.69 6.77
C ALA A 30 7.16 -10.43 5.71
N GLY A 31 7.80 -10.77 4.60
CA GLY A 31 7.22 -11.53 3.49
C GLY A 31 6.41 -10.68 2.51
N HIS A 32 5.61 -11.36 1.69
CA HIS A 32 5.01 -10.76 0.50
C HIS A 32 4.10 -9.55 0.78
N LEU A 33 3.43 -9.54 1.94
CA LEU A 33 2.60 -8.40 2.32
C LEU A 33 3.44 -7.12 2.48
N GLY A 34 4.58 -7.20 3.14
CA GLY A 34 5.43 -6.04 3.35
C GLY A 34 6.08 -5.54 2.07
N GLU A 35 6.48 -6.45 1.19
CA GLU A 35 6.97 -6.12 -0.16
C GLU A 35 5.91 -5.33 -0.93
N LEU A 36 4.66 -5.81 -0.93
CA LEU A 36 3.55 -5.10 -1.59
C LEU A 36 3.23 -3.76 -0.92
N MET A 37 3.34 -3.66 0.41
CA MET A 37 3.15 -2.38 1.12
C MET A 37 4.25 -1.37 0.76
N ALA A 38 5.51 -1.81 0.70
CA ALA A 38 6.64 -0.99 0.27
C ALA A 38 6.49 -0.53 -1.18
N LEU A 39 6.12 -1.44 -2.07
CA LEU A 39 5.86 -1.13 -3.48
C LEU A 39 4.69 -0.15 -3.62
N THR A 40 3.62 -0.34 -2.84
CA THR A 40 2.48 0.58 -2.84
C THR A 40 2.87 1.97 -2.36
N LEU A 41 3.74 2.06 -1.35
CA LEU A 41 4.28 3.34 -0.89
C LEU A 41 5.07 4.02 -2.00
N LEU A 42 5.99 3.30 -2.65
CA LEU A 42 6.79 3.83 -3.77
C LEU A 42 5.90 4.34 -4.91
N ILE A 43 4.89 3.57 -5.32
CA ILE A 43 3.95 3.99 -6.37
C ILE A 43 3.22 5.29 -5.99
N LYS A 44 2.90 5.48 -4.71
CA LYS A 44 2.22 6.68 -4.23
C LYS A 44 3.17 7.88 -4.17
N THR A 45 4.37 7.71 -3.62
CA THR A 45 5.35 8.80 -3.49
C THR A 45 5.81 9.33 -4.84
N GLU A 46 5.92 8.45 -5.85
CA GLU A 46 6.26 8.83 -7.23
C GLU A 46 5.06 9.33 -8.04
N GLY A 47 3.85 9.37 -7.46
CA GLY A 47 2.64 9.81 -8.17
C GLY A 47 2.14 8.84 -9.25
N LEU A 48 2.61 7.59 -9.26
CA LEU A 48 2.31 6.58 -10.29
C LEU A 48 1.01 5.80 -10.05
N SER A 49 0.14 6.30 -9.17
CA SER A 49 -1.09 5.59 -8.77
C SER A 49 -2.03 5.31 -9.95
N ASP A 50 -2.00 6.15 -10.98
CA ASP A 50 -2.83 6.00 -12.18
C ASP A 50 -2.49 4.75 -13.00
N LEU A 51 -1.25 4.23 -12.91
CA LEU A 51 -0.88 2.96 -13.55
C LEU A 51 -1.65 1.76 -12.96
N VAL A 52 -2.04 1.86 -11.69
CA VAL A 52 -2.73 0.77 -10.97
C VAL A 52 -4.26 0.89 -11.09
N GLN A 53 -4.80 2.08 -11.33
CA GLN A 53 -6.26 2.29 -11.40
C GLN A 53 -6.98 1.43 -12.44
N PRO A 54 -6.47 1.24 -13.68
CA PRO A 54 -7.11 0.37 -14.68
C PRO A 54 -7.23 -1.09 -14.19
N LEU A 55 -6.21 -1.58 -13.47
CA LEU A 55 -6.16 -2.96 -12.98
C LEU A 55 -7.21 -3.23 -11.89
N LYS A 56 -7.72 -2.19 -11.22
CA LYS A 56 -8.77 -2.32 -10.20
C LYS A 56 -10.13 -2.72 -10.76
N LYS A 57 -10.36 -2.52 -12.06
CA LYS A 57 -11.64 -2.77 -12.76
C LYS A 57 -11.66 -4.09 -13.51
N ALA A 58 -10.51 -4.72 -13.74
CA ALA A 58 -10.37 -5.93 -14.55
C ALA A 58 -10.82 -7.22 -13.83
N ARG A 59 -11.91 -7.18 -13.06
CA ARG A 59 -12.36 -8.32 -12.26
C ARG A 59 -13.79 -8.72 -12.57
#